data_AF-A0A3D2Z0K1-F1
#
_entry.id   AF-A0A3D2Z0K1-F1
#
_cell.length_a   1.000
_cell.length_b   1.000
_cell.length_c   1.000
_cell.angle_alpha   90.00
_cell.angle_beta   90.00
_cell.angle_gamma   90.00
#
_symmetry.space_group_name_H-M   'P 1'
#
loop_
_entity.id
_entity.type
_entity.pdbx_description
1 polymer ?
#
loop_
_entity_poly.entity_id
_entity_poly.type
_entity_poly.pdbx_seq_one_letter_code
_entity_poly.pdbx_strand_id
1 'polypeptide(L)'
;SGDLALGMNVLCAFLPWNGYNFEDAIVISERLLKKDVFTSVHIEEFELQVRDTKRGQEEITREIPNVSEQAVRNLDDEGIVRIGAEVGPGDILVGKVTPKGETELSPEERLLRAIFGEKAGDVRDASLKAPPGMEGVVIGRKVFSRKDRAEGSKKKEKEAILESRQEANTRIAELKAERDRQLVELLGDQKL
;
A
#
# COMPACT_ATOMS: atom_id res chain seq x y z
N SER A 1 -31.64 1.38 5.74
CA SER A 1 -31.54 1.15 7.19
C SER A 1 -30.19 1.65 7.66
N GLY A 2 -30.15 2.73 8.44
CA GLY A 2 -28.90 3.30 8.99
C GLY A 2 -28.39 2.54 10.21
N ASP A 3 -28.63 1.23 10.26
CA ASP A 3 -28.38 0.39 11.42
C ASP A 3 -26.93 -0.10 11.42
N LEU A 4 -26.33 -0.16 12.62
CA LEU A 4 -24.96 -0.65 12.78
C LEU A 4 -24.91 -2.17 12.68
N ALA A 5 -24.21 -2.70 11.67
CA ALA A 5 -23.96 -4.13 11.50
C ALA A 5 -22.46 -4.43 11.70
N LEU A 6 -22.10 -4.89 12.90
CA LEU A 6 -20.71 -5.25 13.23
C LEU A 6 -20.30 -6.64 12.73
N GLY A 7 -21.26 -7.47 12.31
CA GLY A 7 -21.02 -8.85 11.90
C GLY A 7 -22.25 -9.48 11.25
N MET A 8 -22.25 -10.81 11.16
CA MET A 8 -23.28 -11.57 10.44
C MET A 8 -24.00 -12.54 11.38
N ASN A 9 -25.32 -12.61 11.26
CA ASN A 9 -26.13 -13.61 11.94
C ASN A 9 -25.93 -14.97 11.25
N VAL A 10 -25.68 -16.01 12.05
CA VAL A 10 -25.47 -17.37 11.56
C VAL A 10 -26.35 -18.37 12.29
N LEU A 11 -26.73 -19.44 11.61
CA LEU A 11 -27.43 -20.56 12.24
C LEU A 11 -26.42 -21.35 13.09
N CYS A 12 -26.66 -21.40 14.38
CA CYS A 12 -25.83 -22.12 15.34
C CYS A 12 -26.57 -23.35 15.89
N ALA A 13 -25.82 -24.42 16.17
CA ALA A 13 -26.33 -25.62 16.82
C ALA A 13 -25.48 -25.93 18.06
N PHE A 14 -26.13 -26.10 19.21
CA PHE A 14 -25.47 -26.40 20.48
C PHE A 14 -25.42 -27.92 20.68
N LEU A 15 -24.33 -28.55 20.26
CA LEU A 15 -24.08 -29.98 20.44
C LEU A 15 -22.58 -30.29 20.42
N PRO A 16 -22.13 -31.37 21.08
CA PRO A 16 -20.76 -31.83 20.94
C PRO A 16 -20.54 -32.41 19.54
N TRP A 17 -19.47 -31.99 18.85
CA TRP A 17 -19.15 -32.45 17.50
C TRP A 17 -17.77 -33.13 17.46
N ASN A 18 -17.73 -34.43 17.73
CA ASN A 18 -16.51 -35.26 17.68
C ASN A 18 -15.29 -34.67 18.42
N GLY A 19 -15.51 -33.84 19.45
CA GLY A 19 -14.46 -33.15 20.19
C GLY A 19 -13.82 -31.94 19.49
N TYR A 20 -14.25 -31.57 18.28
CA TYR A 20 -13.72 -30.40 17.56
C TYR A 20 -14.13 -29.06 18.17
N ASN A 21 -15.20 -29.05 18.98
CA ASN A 21 -15.62 -27.90 19.77
C ASN A 21 -15.30 -28.07 21.26
N PHE A 22 -14.15 -28.67 21.58
CA PHE A 22 -13.67 -28.78 22.96
C PHE A 22 -13.23 -27.41 23.49
N GLU A 23 -13.47 -27.15 24.78
CA GLU A 23 -13.27 -25.84 25.42
C GLU A 23 -13.96 -24.71 24.63
N ASP A 24 -13.19 -23.79 24.07
CA ASP A 24 -13.68 -22.59 23.38
C ASP A 24 -13.55 -22.70 21.85
N ALA A 25 -13.25 -23.90 21.33
CA ALA A 25 -13.09 -24.12 19.91
C ALA A 25 -14.45 -24.04 19.18
N ILE A 26 -14.46 -23.35 18.03
CA ILE A 26 -15.65 -23.18 17.19
C ILE A 26 -15.48 -23.99 15.91
N VAL A 27 -16.47 -24.83 15.61
CA VAL A 27 -16.54 -25.56 14.34
C VAL A 27 -17.35 -24.75 13.35
N ILE A 28 -16.73 -24.41 12.22
CA ILE A 28 -17.33 -23.58 11.18
C ILE A 28 -17.69 -24.44 9.97
N SER A 29 -18.88 -24.25 9.42
CA SER A 29 -19.28 -24.87 8.16
C SER A 29 -18.52 -24.25 6.99
N GLU A 30 -17.96 -25.09 6.10
CA GLU A 30 -17.33 -24.65 4.84
C GLU A 30 -18.26 -23.78 3.98
N ARG A 31 -19.58 -23.91 4.15
CA ARG A 31 -20.58 -23.05 3.49
C ARG A 31 -20.37 -21.57 3.81
N LEU A 32 -19.89 -21.22 5.01
CA LEU A 32 -19.62 -19.83 5.38
C LEU A 32 -18.40 -19.27 4.64
N LEU A 33 -17.38 -20.10 4.42
CA LEU A 33 -16.21 -19.76 3.62
C LEU A 33 -16.58 -19.53 2.15
N LYS A 34 -17.33 -20.47 1.54
CA LYS A 34 -17.77 -20.38 0.13
C LYS A 34 -18.68 -19.18 -0.18
N LYS A 35 -19.23 -18.55 0.85
CA LYS A 35 -20.12 -17.40 0.74
C LYS A 35 -19.47 -16.09 1.17
N ASP A 36 -18.17 -16.11 1.47
CA ASP A 36 -17.42 -14.93 1.94
C ASP A 36 -18.06 -14.21 3.13
N VAL A 37 -18.77 -14.95 4.01
CA VAL A 37 -19.59 -14.36 5.08
C VAL A 37 -18.76 -13.55 6.07
N PHE A 38 -17.53 -14.00 6.31
CA PHE A 38 -16.60 -13.37 7.24
C PHE A 38 -15.34 -12.84 6.53
N THR A 39 -15.40 -12.65 5.21
CA THR A 39 -14.29 -12.07 4.45
C THR A 39 -14.20 -10.57 4.73
N SER A 40 -13.02 -10.11 5.15
CA SER A 40 -12.73 -8.70 5.46
C SER A 40 -11.73 -8.11 4.47
N VAL A 41 -11.83 -6.80 4.27
CA VAL A 41 -10.85 -6.04 3.49
C VAL A 41 -9.92 -5.32 4.44
N HIS A 42 -8.62 -5.58 4.31
CA HIS A 42 -7.57 -4.92 5.07
C HIS A 42 -6.79 -3.98 4.13
N ILE A 43 -6.55 -2.75 4.58
CA ILE A 43 -5.78 -1.76 3.84
C ILE A 43 -4.58 -1.40 4.70
N GLU A 44 -3.39 -1.61 4.16
CA GLU A 44 -2.11 -1.29 4.80
C GLU A 44 -1.38 -0.21 3.99
N GLU A 45 -0.70 0.70 4.70
CA GLU A 45 0.10 1.77 4.11
C GLU A 45 1.57 1.54 4.40
N PHE A 46 2.39 1.62 3.35
CA PHE A 46 3.84 1.49 3.45
C PHE A 46 4.50 2.77 2.98
N GLU A 47 5.46 3.26 3.76
CA GLU A 47 6.17 4.49 3.48
C GLU A 47 7.66 4.24 3.30
N LEU A 48 8.24 4.85 2.27
CA LEU A 48 9.68 4.92 2.06
C LEU A 48 10.13 6.36 1.93
N GLN A 49 11.15 6.74 2.70
CA GLN A 49 11.76 8.06 2.63
C GLN A 49 13.11 8.01 1.92
N VAL A 50 13.31 8.99 1.04
CA VAL A 50 14.59 9.28 0.38
C VAL A 50 15.35 10.28 1.25
N ARG A 51 16.62 9.97 1.55
CA ARG A 51 17.45 10.80 2.43
C ARG A 51 18.76 11.16 1.76
N ASP A 52 19.28 12.34 2.12
CA ASP A 52 20.65 12.70 1.81
C ASP A 52 21.57 12.02 2.82
N THR A 53 22.47 11.20 2.31
CA THR A 53 23.51 10.56 3.12
C THR A 53 24.82 11.32 2.96
N LYS A 54 25.78 11.09 3.86
CA LYS A 54 27.14 11.66 3.72
C LYS A 54 27.85 11.25 2.42
N ARG A 55 27.41 10.17 1.78
CA ARG A 55 28.02 9.59 0.57
C ARG A 55 27.30 10.00 -0.71
N GLY A 56 26.18 10.71 -0.59
CA GLY A 56 25.35 11.14 -1.71
C GLY A 56 23.87 11.02 -1.42
N GLN A 57 23.07 11.55 -2.34
CA GLN A 57 21.62 11.51 -2.27
C GLN A 57 21.11 10.10 -2.62
N GLU A 58 20.17 9.58 -1.85
CA GLU A 58 19.43 8.38 -2.26
C GLU A 58 18.50 8.72 -3.43
N GLU A 59 18.27 7.78 -4.32
CA GLU A 59 17.41 8.00 -5.50
C GLU A 59 16.35 6.91 -5.59
N ILE A 60 15.16 7.28 -6.06
CA ILE A 60 14.12 6.33 -6.44
C ILE A 60 14.35 6.00 -7.91
N THR A 61 14.50 4.71 -8.21
CA THR A 61 14.76 4.27 -9.57
C THR A 61 14.35 2.81 -9.76
N ARG A 62 14.00 2.46 -11.00
CA ARG A 62 13.81 1.08 -11.45
C ARG A 62 15.15 0.34 -11.62
N GLU A 63 16.25 1.06 -11.76
CA GLU A 63 17.60 0.49 -11.97
C GLU A 63 18.23 0.04 -10.64
N ILE A 64 17.84 -1.14 -10.16
CA ILE A 64 18.30 -1.67 -8.87
C ILE A 64 19.38 -2.75 -9.13
N PRO A 65 20.57 -2.65 -8.51
CA PRO A 65 21.63 -3.64 -8.71
C PRO A 65 21.25 -4.99 -8.09
N ASN A 66 21.70 -6.08 -8.72
CA ASN A 66 21.50 -7.46 -8.26
C ASN A 66 20.02 -7.90 -8.14
N VAL A 67 19.12 -7.27 -8.89
CA VAL A 67 17.71 -7.61 -8.95
C VAL A 67 17.36 -8.10 -10.36
N SER A 68 16.53 -9.14 -10.45
CA SER A 68 16.09 -9.67 -11.74
C SER A 68 15.06 -8.77 -12.42
N GLU A 69 14.98 -8.78 -13.75
CA GLU A 69 13.95 -8.04 -14.49
C GLU A 69 12.53 -8.41 -14.05
N GLN A 70 12.33 -9.67 -13.66
CA GLN A 70 11.05 -10.19 -13.19
C GLN A 70 10.59 -9.56 -11.87
N ALA A 71 11.54 -9.12 -11.02
CA ALA A 71 11.24 -8.47 -9.75
C ALA A 71 10.90 -6.98 -9.92
N VAL A 72 11.41 -6.33 -10.97
CA VAL A 72 11.09 -4.93 -11.31
C VAL A 72 9.94 -4.80 -12.31
N ARG A 73 9.31 -5.92 -12.72
CA ARG A 73 8.24 -5.95 -13.73
C ARG A 73 7.05 -5.03 -13.41
N ASN A 74 6.76 -4.86 -12.11
CA ASN A 74 5.61 -4.11 -11.62
C ASN A 74 5.95 -2.64 -11.30
N LEU A 75 7.22 -2.26 -11.38
CA LEU A 75 7.65 -0.86 -11.20
C LEU A 75 7.37 -0.06 -12.48
N ASP A 76 7.01 1.19 -12.32
CA ASP A 76 6.96 2.18 -13.39
C ASP A 76 8.36 2.74 -13.71
N ASP A 77 8.42 3.71 -14.61
CA ASP A 77 9.67 4.36 -15.02
C ASP A 77 10.33 5.15 -13.89
N GLU A 78 9.55 5.55 -12.87
CA GLU A 78 10.05 6.24 -11.68
C GLU A 78 10.57 5.26 -10.62
N GLY A 79 10.41 3.94 -10.82
CA GLY A 79 10.78 2.92 -9.84
C GLY A 79 9.72 2.69 -8.75
N ILE A 80 8.45 3.04 -8.99
CA ILE A 80 7.36 2.88 -8.04
C ILE A 80 6.36 1.84 -8.57
N VAL A 81 5.80 1.01 -7.70
CA VAL A 81 4.82 -0.01 -8.09
C VAL A 81 3.58 0.63 -8.72
N ARG A 82 3.11 0.04 -9.83
CA ARG A 82 1.89 0.48 -10.51
C ARG A 82 0.63 0.16 -9.71
N ILE A 83 -0.38 1.02 -9.82
CA ILE A 83 -1.71 0.79 -9.25
C ILE A 83 -2.35 -0.40 -9.99
N GLY A 84 -2.99 -1.31 -9.24
CA GLY A 84 -3.59 -2.53 -9.76
C GLY A 84 -2.61 -3.70 -9.93
N ALA A 85 -1.34 -3.55 -9.54
CA ALA A 85 -0.43 -4.69 -9.47
C ALA A 85 -0.80 -5.61 -8.31
N GLU A 86 -0.90 -6.90 -8.59
CA GLU A 86 -0.82 -7.96 -7.59
C GLU A 86 0.62 -8.07 -7.10
N VAL A 87 0.79 -7.98 -5.78
CA VAL A 87 2.07 -8.05 -5.10
C VAL A 87 2.05 -9.16 -4.06
N GLY A 88 3.13 -9.92 -4.01
CA GLY A 88 3.35 -10.96 -3.02
C GLY A 88 4.60 -10.70 -2.17
N PRO A 89 4.94 -11.63 -1.28
CA PRO A 89 6.09 -11.50 -0.40
C PRO A 89 7.40 -11.29 -1.18
N GLY A 90 8.14 -10.22 -0.84
CA GLY A 90 9.44 -9.93 -1.45
C GLY A 90 9.39 -9.13 -2.77
N ASP A 91 8.21 -8.88 -3.33
CA ASP A 91 8.06 -7.97 -4.47
C ASP A 91 8.47 -6.54 -4.08
N ILE A 92 9.10 -5.82 -5.01
CA ILE A 92 9.56 -4.45 -4.78
C ILE A 92 8.39 -3.49 -4.98
N LEU A 93 8.04 -2.75 -3.93
CA LEU A 93 6.99 -1.73 -3.95
C LEU A 93 7.55 -0.37 -4.38
N VAL A 94 8.74 -0.01 -3.89
CA VAL A 94 9.44 1.21 -4.27
C VAL A 94 10.92 0.92 -4.39
N GLY A 95 11.45 1.04 -5.61
CA GLY A 95 12.87 0.93 -5.92
C GLY A 95 13.64 2.11 -5.35
N LYS A 96 14.60 1.84 -4.48
CA LYS A 96 15.48 2.88 -3.90
C LYS A 96 16.91 2.41 -3.91
N VAL A 97 17.80 3.29 -4.37
CA VAL A 97 19.23 3.05 -4.37
C VAL A 97 19.95 4.05 -3.46
N THR A 98 20.93 3.55 -2.71
CA THR A 98 21.79 4.37 -1.85
C THR A 98 23.22 4.31 -2.37
N PRO A 99 23.91 5.45 -2.56
CA PRO A 99 25.30 5.44 -3.00
C PRO A 99 26.19 4.72 -1.97
N LYS A 100 26.97 3.75 -2.45
CA LYS A 100 28.00 3.07 -1.67
C LYS A 100 29.28 3.92 -1.69
N GLY A 101 30.06 3.81 -0.62
CA GLY A 101 31.43 4.32 -0.66
C GLY A 101 32.33 3.28 -1.31
N GLU A 102 33.50 3.70 -1.81
CA GLU A 102 34.52 2.78 -2.28
C GLU A 102 34.86 1.77 -1.17
N THR A 103 34.55 0.50 -1.42
CA THR A 103 34.97 -0.62 -0.58
C THR A 103 36.22 -1.22 -1.21
N GLU A 104 37.32 -1.28 -0.46
CA GLU A 104 38.48 -2.08 -0.83
C GLU A 104 38.04 -3.55 -0.92
N LEU A 105 38.05 -4.08 -2.15
CA LEU A 105 37.72 -5.48 -2.41
C LEU A 105 38.87 -6.38 -1.95
N SER A 106 38.53 -7.52 -1.35
CA SER A 106 39.54 -8.53 -1.00
C SER A 106 40.23 -9.08 -2.26
N PRO A 107 41.43 -9.67 -2.17
CA PRO A 107 42.09 -10.31 -3.31
C PRO A 107 41.19 -11.33 -4.04
N GLU A 108 40.36 -12.07 -3.29
CA GLU A 108 39.40 -13.04 -3.82
C GLU A 108 38.28 -12.35 -4.61
N GLU A 109 37.71 -11.26 -4.10
CA GLU A 109 36.68 -10.47 -4.78
C GLU A 109 37.24 -9.75 -6.02
N ARG A 110 38.50 -9.29 -5.97
CA ARG A 110 39.20 -8.72 -7.13
C ARG A 110 39.39 -9.76 -8.22
N LEU A 111 39.74 -11.00 -7.85
CA LEU A 111 39.88 -12.10 -8.80
C LEU A 111 38.53 -12.46 -9.44
N LEU A 112 37.49 -12.62 -8.62
CA LEU A 112 36.12 -12.85 -9.08
C LEU A 112 35.66 -11.76 -10.07
N ARG A 113 35.90 -10.49 -9.73
CA ARG A 113 35.58 -9.35 -10.59
C ARG A 113 36.34 -9.36 -11.91
N ALA A 114 37.61 -9.77 -11.91
CA ALA A 114 38.41 -9.90 -13.12
C ALA A 114 37.92 -11.04 -14.04
N ILE A 115 37.40 -12.12 -13.47
CA ILE A 115 36.88 -13.28 -14.22
C ILE A 115 35.48 -13.02 -14.77
N PHE A 116 34.58 -12.49 -13.96
CA PHE A 116 33.16 -12.31 -14.32
C PHE A 116 32.84 -10.93 -14.92
N GLY A 117 33.77 -9.98 -14.83
CA GLY A 117 33.58 -8.62 -15.36
C GLY A 117 32.46 -7.84 -14.68
N GLU A 118 31.94 -8.31 -13.54
CA GLU A 118 30.88 -7.62 -12.80
C GLU A 118 31.38 -6.25 -12.36
N LYS A 119 30.78 -5.19 -12.93
CA LYS A 119 30.98 -3.84 -12.40
C LYS A 119 30.37 -3.85 -11.01
N ALA A 120 31.17 -3.53 -9.99
CA ALA A 120 30.61 -3.23 -8.68
C ALA A 120 29.64 -2.07 -8.89
N GLY A 121 28.36 -2.30 -8.61
CA GLY A 121 27.40 -1.22 -8.58
C GLY A 121 27.84 -0.25 -7.49
N ASP A 122 28.10 1.00 -7.87
CA ASP A 122 28.41 2.10 -6.95
C ASP A 122 27.23 2.44 -6.03
N VAL A 123 26.12 1.71 -6.18
CA VAL A 123 24.89 1.85 -5.44
C VAL A 123 24.48 0.54 -4.76
N ARG A 124 23.71 0.66 -3.67
CA ARG A 124 23.11 -0.45 -2.92
C ARG A 124 21.60 -0.42 -3.07
N ASP A 125 21.00 -1.59 -3.22
CA ASP A 125 19.56 -1.76 -3.04
C ASP A 125 19.15 -1.40 -1.59
N ALA A 126 18.32 -0.39 -1.47
CA ALA A 126 17.65 0.05 -0.25
C ALA A 126 16.12 0.17 -0.47
N SER A 127 15.60 -0.61 -1.42
CA SER A 127 14.20 -0.60 -1.85
C SER A 127 13.24 -1.07 -0.77
N LEU A 128 12.01 -0.57 -0.83
CA LEU A 128 10.89 -1.08 -0.04
C LEU A 128 10.34 -2.34 -0.72
N LYS A 129 10.34 -3.45 0.03
CA LYS A 129 9.80 -4.74 -0.41
C LYS A 129 8.58 -5.10 0.42
N ALA A 130 7.64 -5.81 -0.20
CA ALA A 130 6.47 -6.34 0.49
C ALA A 130 6.91 -7.30 1.61
N PRO A 131 6.41 -7.14 2.85
CA PRO A 131 6.79 -8.00 3.97
C PRO A 131 6.37 -9.46 3.76
N PRO A 132 7.01 -10.41 4.47
CA PRO A 132 6.62 -11.81 4.42
C PRO A 132 5.15 -12.02 4.80
N GLY A 133 4.44 -12.84 4.03
CA GLY A 133 3.01 -13.15 4.27
C GLY A 133 2.03 -12.10 3.76
N MET A 134 2.50 -11.02 3.14
CA MET A 134 1.64 -10.05 2.47
C MET A 134 1.29 -10.52 1.07
N GLU A 135 0.00 -10.57 0.78
CA GLU A 135 -0.54 -10.72 -0.57
C GLU A 135 -1.67 -9.72 -0.75
N GLY A 136 -1.69 -9.02 -1.89
CA GLY A 136 -2.73 -8.04 -2.15
C GLY A 136 -2.55 -7.28 -3.45
N VAL A 137 -3.44 -6.30 -3.64
CA VAL A 137 -3.44 -5.42 -4.82
C VAL A 137 -3.12 -4.00 -4.39
N VAL A 138 -2.23 -3.34 -5.13
CA VAL A 138 -1.92 -1.94 -4.90
C VAL A 138 -3.13 -1.08 -5.30
N ILE A 139 -3.79 -0.47 -4.31
CA ILE A 139 -4.98 0.39 -4.55
C ILE A 139 -4.63 1.86 -4.79
N GLY A 140 -3.43 2.31 -4.41
CA GLY A 140 -3.02 3.70 -4.57
C GLY A 140 -1.56 3.95 -4.22
N ARG A 141 -0.99 5.02 -4.78
CA ARG A 141 0.34 5.54 -4.43
C ARG A 141 0.27 7.05 -4.22
N LYS A 142 1.08 7.58 -3.32
CA LYS A 142 1.27 9.03 -3.12
C LYS A 142 2.76 9.33 -3.09
N VAL A 143 3.17 10.32 -3.87
CA VAL A 143 4.56 10.79 -3.91
C VAL A 143 4.61 12.19 -3.32
N PHE A 144 5.46 12.37 -2.31
CA PHE A 144 5.68 13.67 -1.67
C PHE A 144 7.08 14.16 -2.01
N SER A 145 7.16 15.27 -2.74
CA SER A 145 8.42 15.97 -2.99
C SER A 145 8.56 17.18 -2.08
N ARG A 146 9.77 17.43 -1.56
CA ARG A 146 10.07 18.70 -0.89
C ARG A 146 10.24 19.77 -1.97
N LYS A 147 9.27 20.66 -2.12
CA LYS A 147 9.45 21.87 -2.94
C LYS A 147 10.45 22.81 -2.26
N ASP A 148 11.36 23.36 -3.05
CA ASP A 148 12.17 24.49 -2.63
C ASP A 148 11.25 25.63 -2.19
N ARG A 149 11.45 26.06 -0.94
CA ARG A 149 10.61 27.07 -0.27
C ARG A 149 10.90 28.46 -0.82
N ALA A 150 10.50 28.75 -2.06
CA ALA A 150 10.38 30.14 -2.52
C ALA A 150 9.26 30.83 -1.74
N GLU A 151 9.51 31.99 -1.13
CA GLU A 151 8.56 32.65 -0.22
C GLU A 151 7.19 32.99 -0.85
N GLY A 152 7.08 33.01 -2.18
CA GLY A 152 5.82 33.21 -2.91
C GLY A 152 4.94 31.96 -3.10
N SER A 153 5.46 30.74 -2.92
CA SER A 153 4.68 29.50 -3.16
C SER A 153 3.65 29.23 -2.07
N LYS A 154 3.95 29.61 -0.83
CA LYS A 154 3.06 29.39 0.33
C LYS A 154 1.69 30.04 0.18
N LYS A 155 1.61 31.21 -0.46
CA LYS A 155 0.34 31.94 -0.62
C LYS A 155 -0.56 31.23 -1.63
N LYS A 156 -0.01 30.85 -2.79
CA LYS A 156 -0.73 30.09 -3.82
C LYS A 156 -1.14 28.70 -3.34
N GLU A 157 -0.28 28.00 -2.58
CA GLU A 157 -0.63 26.70 -2.01
C GLU A 157 -1.76 26.82 -0.98
N LYS A 158 -1.74 27.86 -0.14
CA LYS A 158 -2.80 28.08 0.85
C LYS A 158 -4.14 28.42 0.19
N GLU A 159 -4.13 29.20 -0.90
CA GLU A 159 -5.31 29.51 -1.72
C GLU A 159 -5.85 28.23 -2.39
N ALA A 160 -5.00 27.43 -3.02
CA ALA A 160 -5.41 26.16 -3.65
C ALA A 160 -5.97 25.15 -2.64
N ILE A 161 -5.38 25.04 -1.45
CA ILE A 161 -5.89 24.18 -0.37
C ILE A 161 -7.28 24.64 0.10
N LEU A 162 -7.50 25.95 0.16
CA LEU A 162 -8.80 26.50 0.56
C LEU A 162 -9.87 26.22 -0.49
N GLU A 163 -9.52 26.38 -1.76
CA GLU A 163 -10.41 26.11 -2.91
C GLU A 163 -10.79 24.63 -2.97
N SER A 164 -9.81 23.71 -2.89
CA SER A 164 -10.07 22.27 -2.81
C SER A 164 -10.92 21.88 -1.60
N ARG A 165 -10.75 22.54 -0.45
CA ARG A 165 -11.62 22.33 0.72
C ARG A 165 -13.05 22.81 0.49
N GLN A 166 -13.24 23.92 -0.21
CA GLN A 166 -14.56 24.43 -0.56
C GLN A 166 -15.26 23.50 -1.56
N GLU A 167 -14.55 22.99 -2.57
CA GLU A 167 -15.06 21.98 -3.50
C GLU A 167 -15.42 20.67 -2.79
N ALA A 168 -14.56 20.16 -1.90
CA ALA A 168 -14.87 18.97 -1.13
C ALA A 168 -16.11 19.16 -0.25
N ASN A 169 -16.24 20.33 0.41
CA ASN A 169 -17.40 20.63 1.25
C ASN A 169 -18.70 20.76 0.46
N THR A 170 -18.66 21.41 -0.71
CA THR A 170 -19.83 21.50 -1.62
C THR A 170 -20.20 20.13 -2.14
N ARG A 171 -19.23 19.31 -2.56
CA ARG A 171 -19.47 17.92 -2.98
C ARG A 171 -20.10 17.07 -1.87
N ILE A 172 -19.63 17.20 -0.63
CA ILE A 172 -20.21 16.52 0.52
C ILE A 172 -21.65 17.00 0.78
N ALA A 173 -21.91 18.30 0.64
CA ALA A 173 -23.26 18.85 0.81
C ALA A 173 -24.22 18.34 -0.27
N GLU A 174 -23.79 18.29 -1.53
CA GLU A 174 -24.55 17.70 -2.64
C GLU A 174 -24.87 16.23 -2.39
N LEU A 175 -23.87 15.43 -2.00
CA LEU A 175 -24.05 14.01 -1.67
C LEU A 175 -24.99 13.82 -0.47
N LYS A 176 -24.93 14.68 0.54
CA LYS A 176 -25.86 14.65 1.67
C LYS A 176 -27.28 15.00 1.24
N ALA A 177 -27.47 16.01 0.40
CA ALA A 177 -28.78 16.40 -0.10
C ALA A 177 -29.41 15.30 -0.96
N GLU A 178 -28.60 14.65 -1.81
CA GLU A 178 -29.04 13.51 -2.61
C GLU A 178 -29.38 12.31 -1.73
N ARG A 179 -28.54 11.99 -0.73
CA ARG A 179 -28.85 10.99 0.29
C ARG A 179 -30.18 11.31 0.99
N ASP A 180 -30.39 12.56 1.39
CA ASP A 180 -31.61 12.97 2.10
C ASP A 180 -32.85 12.86 1.22
N ARG A 181 -32.72 13.21 -0.07
CA ARG A 181 -33.79 13.00 -1.06
C ARG A 181 -34.12 11.52 -1.23
N GLN A 182 -33.11 10.67 -1.40
CA GLN A 182 -33.29 9.22 -1.51
C GLN A 182 -33.87 8.62 -0.22
N LEU A 183 -33.48 9.13 0.95
CA LEU A 183 -34.07 8.74 2.23
C LEU A 183 -35.54 9.11 2.33
N VAL A 184 -35.93 10.32 1.91
CA VAL A 184 -37.34 10.76 1.89
C VAL A 184 -38.17 9.91 0.92
N GLU A 185 -37.64 9.60 -0.26
CA GLU A 185 -38.30 8.73 -1.24
C GLU A 185 -38.46 7.29 -0.74
N LEU A 186 -37.45 6.75 -0.04
CA LEU A 186 -37.48 5.40 0.53
C LEU A 186 -38.34 5.27 1.80
N LEU A 187 -38.43 6.34 2.61
CA LEU A 187 -39.18 6.33 3.87
C LEU A 187 -40.67 6.72 3.70
N GLY A 188 -41.04 7.47 2.66
CA GLY A 188 -42.42 7.92 2.44
C GLY A 188 -43.04 8.64 3.65
N ASP A 189 -44.39 8.70 3.70
CA ASP A 189 -45.18 9.31 4.80
C ASP A 189 -45.13 8.54 6.14
N GLN A 190 -44.22 7.57 6.30
CA GLN A 190 -44.03 6.92 7.59
C GLN A 190 -43.31 7.87 8.53
N LYS A 191 -44.09 8.51 9.41
CA LYS A 191 -43.59 9.20 10.60
C LYS A 191 -42.62 8.29 11.36
N LEU A 192 -41.44 8.82 11.64
CA LEU A 192 -40.56 8.36 12.73
C LEU A 192 -41.35 8.24 14.04
#